data_AF-A0A518HEH2-F1
#
_entry.id   AF-A0A518HEH2-F1
#
_cell.length_a   1.000
_cell.length_b   1.000
_cell.length_c   1.000
_cell.angle_alpha   90.00
_cell.angle_beta   90.00
_cell.angle_gamma   90.00
#
_symmetry.space_group_name_H-M   'P 1'
#
loop_
_entity.id
_entity.type
_entity.pdbx_description
1 polymer ?
#
loop_
_entity_poly.entity_id
_entity_poly.type
_entity_poly.pdbx_seq_one_letter_code
_entity_poly.pdbx_strand_id
1 'polypeptide(L)'
;MGVYFLLIEETTGVRPPHGFIVTGNGERVKIENTEELRTWVLDVADQIRAARRQVDEAIPVNPRPAQCRSCGMREHCGQRRG
;
A
#
# COMPACT_ATOMS: atom_id res chain seq x y z
N MET A 1 -2.65 2.76 -6.53
CA MET A 1 -2.64 3.91 -7.47
C MET A 1 -1.52 4.89 -7.18
N GLY A 2 -1.38 5.48 -5.98
CA GLY A 2 -0.35 6.50 -5.74
C GLY A 2 1.09 6.09 -6.10
N VAL A 3 1.47 4.82 -5.88
CA VAL A 3 2.76 4.27 -6.36
C VAL A 3 2.94 4.40 -7.88
N TYR A 4 1.89 4.15 -8.68
CA TYR A 4 1.97 4.30 -10.13
C TYR A 4 2.15 5.75 -10.55
N PHE A 5 1.58 6.72 -9.82
CA PHE A 5 1.84 8.13 -10.12
C PHE A 5 3.30 8.49 -9.94
N LEU A 6 3.93 8.02 -8.85
CA LEU A 6 5.38 8.19 -8.61
C LEU A 6 6.21 7.54 -9.73
N LEU A 7 5.92 6.29 -10.09
CA LEU A 7 6.67 5.57 -11.10
C LEU A 7 6.53 6.20 -12.49
N ILE A 8 5.34 6.68 -12.87
CA ILE A 8 5.14 7.37 -14.15
C ILE A 8 5.92 8.68 -14.16
N GLU A 9 5.84 9.47 -13.10
CA GLU A 9 6.59 10.73 -12.99
C GLU A 9 8.11 10.48 -13.06
N GLU A 10 8.63 9.48 -12.36
CA GLU A 10 10.05 9.12 -12.36
C GLU A 10 10.54 8.63 -13.74
N THR A 11 9.76 7.78 -14.41
CA THR A 11 10.17 7.15 -15.67
C THR A 11 9.90 7.99 -16.91
N THR A 12 8.94 8.91 -16.86
CA THR A 12 8.51 9.71 -18.02
C THR A 12 8.69 11.22 -17.84
N GLY A 13 8.95 11.71 -16.62
CA GLY A 13 8.99 13.13 -16.29
C GLY A 13 7.62 13.80 -16.22
N VAL A 14 6.53 13.08 -16.48
CA VAL A 14 5.17 13.61 -16.46
C VAL A 14 4.46 13.20 -15.17
N ARG A 15 4.03 14.19 -14.37
CA ARG A 15 3.18 13.95 -13.19
C ARG A 15 1.71 13.81 -13.63
N PRO A 16 1.09 12.61 -13.56
CA PRO A 16 -0.30 12.46 -13.95
C PRO A 16 -1.20 13.18 -12.95
N PRO A 17 -2.25 13.92 -13.38
CA PRO A 17 -3.15 14.59 -12.44
C PRO A 17 -4.07 13.61 -11.71
N HIS A 18 -4.40 12.47 -12.33
CA HIS A 18 -5.26 11.43 -11.77
C HIS A 18 -5.07 10.09 -12.49
N GLY A 19 -5.71 9.05 -11.98
CA GLY A 19 -5.79 7.73 -12.60
C GLY A 19 -7.12 7.05 -12.30
N PHE A 20 -7.36 5.88 -12.89
CA PHE A 20 -8.58 5.11 -12.68
C PHE A 20 -8.27 3.72 -12.16
N ILE A 21 -9.06 3.26 -11.18
CA ILE A 21 -9.19 1.85 -10.85
C ILE A 21 -10.44 1.35 -11.56
N VAL A 22 -10.29 0.32 -12.40
CA VAL A 22 -11.41 -0.40 -13.02
C VAL A 22 -11.61 -1.70 -12.26
N THR A 23 -12.76 -1.86 -11.62
CA THR A 23 -13.08 -3.06 -10.83
C THR A 23 -13.67 -4.17 -11.71
N GLY A 24 -13.78 -5.38 -11.17
CA GLY A 24 -14.23 -6.56 -11.93
C GLY A 24 -15.66 -6.46 -12.51
N ASN A 25 -16.49 -5.56 -11.99
CA ASN A 25 -17.82 -5.23 -12.52
C ASN A 25 -17.79 -4.08 -13.56
N GLY A 26 -16.61 -3.59 -13.95
CA GLY A 26 -16.44 -2.48 -14.90
C GLY A 26 -16.61 -1.08 -14.32
N GLU A 27 -16.91 -0.95 -13.02
CA GLU A 27 -16.98 0.35 -12.36
C GLU A 27 -15.61 1.05 -12.39
N ARG A 28 -15.64 2.37 -12.63
CA ARG A 28 -14.45 3.20 -12.76
C ARG A 28 -14.38 4.21 -11.62
N VAL A 29 -13.41 4.02 -10.74
CA VAL A 29 -13.15 4.94 -9.63
C VAL A 29 -11.98 5.85 -10.00
N LYS A 30 -12.23 7.16 -10.07
CA LYS A 30 -11.19 8.17 -10.30
C LYS A 30 -10.43 8.42 -9.00
N ILE A 31 -9.09 8.42 -9.08
CA ILE A 31 -8.20 8.72 -7.97
C ILE A 31 -7.34 9.93 -8.36
N GLU A 32 -7.48 11.04 -7.64
CA GLU A 32 -6.66 12.24 -7.84
C GLU A 32 -5.22 12.01 -7.33
N ASN A 33 -4.23 12.56 -8.04
CA ASN A 33 -2.83 12.54 -7.63
C ASN A 33 -2.51 13.72 -6.71
N THR A 34 -3.13 13.73 -5.54
CA THR A 34 -2.95 14.82 -4.57
C THR A 34 -1.62 14.69 -3.83
N GLU A 35 -1.17 15.79 -3.23
CA GLU A 35 0.08 15.81 -2.47
C GLU A 35 -0.02 14.97 -1.18
N GLU A 36 -1.22 14.90 -0.59
CA GLU A 36 -1.51 14.06 0.57
C GLU A 36 -1.35 12.58 0.21
N LEU A 37 -1.85 12.15 -0.95
CA LEU A 37 -1.69 10.78 -1.42
C LEU A 37 -0.20 10.46 -1.69
N ARG A 38 0.53 11.39 -2.31
CA ARG A 38 1.98 11.24 -2.53
C ARG A 38 2.72 11.04 -1.22
N THR A 39 2.49 11.93 -0.26
CA THR A 39 3.13 11.91 1.05
C THR A 39 2.83 10.60 1.78
N TRP A 40 1.56 10.18 1.78
CA TRP A 40 1.14 8.93 2.40
C TRP A 40 1.82 7.70 1.80
N VAL A 41 1.96 7.63 0.47
CA VAL A 41 2.66 6.51 -0.19
C VAL A 41 4.14 6.46 0.20
N LEU A 42 4.81 7.61 0.23
CA LEU A 42 6.23 7.68 0.59
C LEU A 42 6.45 7.32 2.06
N ASP A 43 5.60 7.81 2.96
CA ASP A 43 5.65 7.47 4.39
C ASP A 43 5.48 5.95 4.63
N VAL A 44 4.47 5.33 3.99
CA VAL A 44 4.29 3.87 4.06
C VAL A 44 5.50 3.12 3.50
N ALA A 45 6.09 3.59 2.40
CA ALA A 45 7.30 2.98 1.84
C ALA A 45 8.49 3.08 2.80
N ASP A 46 8.65 4.20 3.50
CA ASP A 46 9.71 4.38 4.49
C ASP A 46 9.50 3.50 5.73
N GLN A 47 8.26 3.34 6.20
CA GLN A 47 7.93 2.38 7.26
C GLN A 47 8.31 0.95 6.86
N ILE A 48 8.01 0.54 5.61
CA ILE A 48 8.42 -0.78 5.08
C ILE A 48 9.95 -0.91 5.06
N ARG A 49 10.66 0.12 4.57
CA ARG A 49 12.15 0.10 4.53
C ARG A 49 12.74 0.05 5.93
N ALA A 50 12.14 0.74 6.91
CA ALA A 50 12.57 0.71 8.30
C ALA A 50 12.39 -0.68 8.92
N ALA A 51 11.20 -1.28 8.79
CA ALA A 51 10.92 -2.63 9.28
C ALA A 51 11.87 -3.67 8.67
N ARG A 52 12.22 -3.54 7.38
CA ARG A 52 13.17 -4.44 6.71
C ARG A 52 14.61 -4.31 7.20
N ARG A 53 14.98 -3.26 7.93
CA ARG A 53 16.30 -3.15 8.57
C ARG A 53 16.36 -3.89 9.92
N GLN A 54 15.22 -4.28 10.48
CA GLN A 54 15.07 -4.96 11.77
C GLN A 54 14.24 -6.23 11.58
N VAL A 55 14.70 -7.15 10.71
CA VAL A 55 13.89 -8.30 10.28
C VAL A 55 13.52 -9.28 11.39
N ASP A 56 14.32 -9.33 12.45
CA ASP A 56 14.10 -10.20 13.62
C ASP A 56 13.09 -9.61 14.61
N GLU A 57 12.71 -8.34 14.43
CA GLU A 57 11.75 -7.63 15.28
C GLU A 57 10.37 -7.63 14.62
N ALA A 58 9.38 -8.23 15.30
CA ALA A 58 8.01 -8.21 14.81
C ALA A 58 7.42 -6.79 14.91
N ILE A 59 6.89 -6.28 13.79
CA ILE A 59 6.14 -5.02 13.80
C ILE A 59 4.74 -5.19 14.41
N PRO A 60 4.23 -4.22 15.20
CA PRO A 60 2.84 -4.21 15.62
C PRO A 60 1.89 -4.16 14.42
N VAL A 61 0.89 -5.03 14.39
CA VAL A 61 -0.15 -5.04 13.34
C VAL A 61 -1.54 -4.97 13.95
N ASN A 62 -2.46 -4.25 13.29
CA ASN A 62 -3.86 -4.16 13.71
C ASN A 62 -4.82 -4.63 12.60
N PRO A 63 -4.76 -5.90 12.20
CA PRO A 63 -5.60 -6.42 11.12
C PRO A 63 -7.05 -6.58 11.56
N ARG A 64 -7.98 -6.44 10.62
CA ARG A 64 -9.36 -6.92 10.78
C ARG A 64 -9.35 -8.46 10.78
N PRO A 65 -10.25 -9.15 11.52
CA PRO A 65 -10.37 -10.61 11.51
C PRO A 65 -10.40 -11.22 10.09
N ALA A 66 -11.16 -10.61 9.18
CA ALA A 66 -11.24 -11.05 7.79
C ALA A 66 -9.89 -11.01 7.05
N GLN A 67 -9.02 -10.05 7.35
CA GLN A 67 -7.68 -9.97 6.76
C GLN A 67 -6.78 -11.08 7.28
N CYS A 68 -6.92 -11.46 8.56
CA CYS A 68 -6.14 -12.56 9.12
C CYS A 68 -6.54 -13.91 8.53
N ARG A 69 -7.80 -14.11 8.14
CA ARG A 69 -8.29 -15.39 7.60
C ARG A 69 -7.68 -15.74 6.24
N SER A 70 -7.44 -14.74 5.38
CA SER A 70 -6.85 -14.92 4.05
C SER A 70 -5.36 -14.58 3.98
N CYS A 71 -4.72 -14.22 5.10
CA CYS A 71 -3.31 -13.82 5.11
C CYS A 71 -2.39 -15.04 4.91
N GLY A 72 -1.57 -15.02 3.87
CA GLY A 72 -0.57 -16.07 3.60
C GLY A 72 0.53 -16.19 4.67
N MET A 73 0.72 -15.17 5.51
CA MET A 73 1.67 -15.20 6.62
C MET A 73 1.03 -15.57 7.97
N ARG A 74 -0.25 -16.00 7.99
CA ARG A 74 -1.02 -16.24 9.22
C ARG A 74 -0.34 -17.22 10.18
N GLU A 75 0.26 -18.29 9.66
CA GLU A 75 0.92 -19.32 10.48
C GLU A 75 2.21 -18.80 11.16
N HIS A 76 2.79 -17.74 10.61
CA HIS A 76 4.00 -17.10 11.11
C HIS A 76 3.72 -15.84 11.95
N CYS A 77 2.47 -15.40 12.06
CA CYS A 77 2.11 -14.16 12.74
C CYS A 77 1.55 -14.43 14.15
N GLY A 78 2.34 -14.08 15.18
CA GLY A 78 1.93 -14.16 16.59
C GLY A 78 0.80 -13.19 16.98
N GLN A 79 0.49 -12.20 16.13
CA GLN A 79 -0.56 -11.20 16.34
C GLN A 79 -1.84 -11.48 15.54
N ARG A 80 -1.97 -12.69 14.96
CA ARG A 80 -3.14 -13.10 14.18
C ARG A 80 -4.43 -13.03 15.00
N ARG A 81 -5.52 -12.62 14.35
CA ARG A 81 -6.87 -12.62 14.94
C ARG A 81 -7.71 -13.77 14.36
N GLY A 82 -8.63 -14.30 15.19
CA GLY A 82 -9.62 -15.31 14.82
C GLY A 82 -10.60 -14.79 13.79
#